data_AF-A0A846F2F4-F1
#
_entry.id   AF-A0A846F2F4-F1
#
_cell.length_a   1.000
_cell.length_b   1.000
_cell.length_c   1.000
_cell.angle_alpha   90.00
_cell.angle_beta   90.00
_cell.angle_gamma   90.00
#
_symmetry.space_group_name_H-M   'P 1'
#
loop_
_entity.id
_entity.type
_entity.pdbx_description
1 polymer ?
#
loop_
_entity_poly.entity_id
_entity_poly.type
_entity_poly.pdbx_seq_one_letter_code
_entity_poly.pdbx_strand_id
1 'polypeptide(L)'
;MEKFPHLLFVHDIFLNVRISKRANNWYISFKYDNEPTHTAKKRDVIGVDVGINTLATCSDGTPFANPKAYQQAKKRLTRYQRRVNKKKFGSFNRAKAVKRLAILHKKV
;
A
#
# COMPACT_ATOMS: atom_id res chain seq x y z
N MET A 1 40.68 -15.37 13.11
CA MET A 1 39.76 -15.17 11.98
C MET A 1 38.34 -15.29 12.55
N GLU A 2 37.85 -14.19 13.14
CA GLU A 2 36.57 -14.16 13.86
C GLU A 2 35.40 -14.35 12.90
N LYS A 3 34.63 -15.42 13.11
CA LYS A 3 33.33 -15.60 12.47
C LYS A 3 32.38 -14.61 13.12
N PHE A 4 31.96 -13.61 12.35
CA PHE A 4 30.93 -12.63 12.72
C PHE A 4 29.62 -13.34 13.11
N PRO A 5 29.23 -13.38 14.40
CA PRO A 5 28.12 -14.20 14.89
C PRO A 5 26.73 -13.62 14.58
N HIS A 6 26.66 -12.36 14.12
CA HIS A 6 25.41 -11.66 13.82
C HIS A 6 24.77 -12.06 12.48
N LEU A 7 25.48 -12.76 11.60
CA LEU A 7 24.96 -13.12 10.28
C LEU A 7 24.05 -14.37 10.29
N LEU A 8 24.17 -15.21 11.33
CA LEU A 8 23.33 -16.40 11.50
C LEU A 8 21.97 -16.06 12.15
N PHE A 9 21.89 -15.00 12.94
CA PHE A 9 20.66 -14.64 13.67
C PHE A 9 19.58 -13.98 12.78
N VAL A 10 19.96 -13.41 11.64
CA VAL A 10 19.03 -12.70 10.74
C VAL A 10 18.23 -13.68 9.85
N HIS A 11 18.72 -14.90 9.65
CA HIS A 11 18.07 -15.89 8.78
C HIS A 11 16.88 -16.61 9.44
N ASP A 12 16.84 -16.68 10.78
CA ASP A 12 15.79 -17.41 11.52
C ASP A 12 14.54 -16.58 11.85
N ILE A 13 14.60 -15.25 11.72
CA ILE A 13 13.47 -14.37 12.09
C ILE A 13 12.50 -14.16 10.91
N PHE A 14 12.95 -14.37 9.67
CA PHE A 14 12.17 -14.06 8.48
C PHE A 14 11.61 -15.31 7.78
N LEU A 15 10.39 -15.69 8.15
CA LEU A 15 9.64 -16.71 7.42
C LEU A 15 9.15 -16.15 6.07
N ASN A 16 9.54 -16.79 4.96
CA ASN A 16 9.08 -16.52 3.59
C ASN A 16 9.29 -15.08 3.07
N VAL A 17 10.49 -14.79 2.57
CA VAL A 17 10.82 -13.53 1.87
C VAL A 17 10.37 -13.58 0.40
N ARG A 18 9.60 -12.59 -0.06
CA ARG A 18 9.20 -12.41 -1.45
C ARG A 18 9.62 -11.03 -1.95
N ILE A 19 10.39 -11.03 -3.05
CA ILE A 19 10.77 -9.82 -3.78
C ILE A 19 9.85 -9.67 -4.99
N SER A 20 9.32 -8.47 -5.22
CA SER A 20 8.50 -8.18 -6.40
C SER A 20 8.80 -6.81 -6.99
N LYS A 21 8.65 -6.69 -8.32
CA LYS A 21 8.78 -5.41 -9.04
C LYS A 21 7.44 -5.00 -9.63
N ARG A 22 6.89 -3.87 -9.21
CA ARG A 22 5.60 -3.33 -9.70
C ARG A 22 5.72 -1.83 -9.92
N ALA A 23 5.23 -1.34 -11.07
CA ALA A 23 5.17 0.09 -11.40
C ALA A 23 6.51 0.85 -11.16
N ASN A 24 7.63 0.25 -11.60
CA ASN A 24 9.01 0.72 -11.40
C ASN A 24 9.56 0.70 -9.96
N ASN A 25 8.84 0.14 -8.99
CA ASN A 25 9.31 -0.04 -7.63
C ASN A 25 9.61 -1.50 -7.31
N TRP A 26 10.63 -1.71 -6.49
CA TRP A 26 10.90 -2.96 -5.83
C TRP A 26 10.19 -2.97 -4.47
N TYR A 27 9.63 -4.13 -4.11
CA TYR A 27 8.99 -4.38 -2.82
C TYR A 27 9.56 -5.68 -2.27
N ILE A 28 9.78 -5.71 -0.96
CA ILE A 28 10.12 -6.92 -0.22
C ILE A 28 9.00 -7.12 0.80
N SER A 29 8.42 -8.32 0.82
CA SER A 29 7.50 -8.75 1.87
C SER A 29 8.11 -9.95 2.57
N PHE A 30 8.15 -9.92 3.88
CA PHE A 30 8.61 -11.01 4.73
C PHE A 30 7.68 -11.08 5.94
N LYS A 31 7.62 -12.25 6.57
CA LYS A 31 6.95 -12.40 7.86
C LYS A 31 8.00 -12.44 8.94
N TYR A 32 7.68 -11.92 10.10
CA TYR A 32 8.48 -12.08 11.30
C TYR A 32 7.55 -12.22 12.48
N ASP A 33 7.99 -12.98 13.49
CA ASP A 33 7.25 -13.10 14.73
C ASP A 33 7.55 -11.88 15.61
N ASN A 34 6.49 -11.30 16.18
CA ASN A 34 6.59 -10.20 17.11
C ASN A 34 5.65 -10.42 18.29
N GLU A 35 6.18 -10.29 19.50
CA GLU A 35 5.34 -10.21 20.68
C GLU A 35 4.78 -8.79 20.79
N PRO A 36 3.45 -8.59 20.84
CA PRO A 36 2.88 -7.27 20.96
C PRO A 36 3.18 -6.67 22.35
N THR A 37 3.72 -5.46 22.38
CA THR A 37 3.89 -4.72 23.63
C THR A 37 2.56 -4.10 24.06
N HIS A 38 2.03 -4.56 25.19
CA HIS A 38 0.83 -3.99 25.77
C HIS A 38 1.16 -2.64 26.42
N THR A 39 0.54 -1.58 25.90
CA THR A 39 0.57 -0.26 26.52
C THR A 39 -0.69 -0.03 27.34
N ALA A 40 -0.56 0.72 28.44
CA ALA A 40 -1.71 1.12 29.23
C ALA A 40 -2.69 1.93 28.35
N LYS A 41 -3.94 1.46 28.26
CA LYS A 41 -4.96 2.15 27.49
C LYS A 41 -5.36 3.44 28.21
N LYS A 42 -5.49 4.54 27.47
CA LYS A 42 -6.01 5.82 28.00
C LYS A 42 -7.54 5.82 28.16
N ARG A 43 -8.25 4.90 27.50
CA ARG A 43 -9.71 4.75 27.51
C ARG A 43 -10.07 3.27 27.35
N ASP A 44 -11.17 2.84 27.97
CA ASP A 44 -11.59 1.43 27.93
C ASP A 44 -12.06 0.98 26.55
N VAL A 45 -13.03 1.70 25.96
CA VAL A 45 -13.63 1.40 24.66
C VAL A 45 -13.98 2.70 23.92
N ILE A 46 -13.82 2.73 22.60
CA ILE A 46 -14.32 3.79 21.73
C ILE A 46 -14.98 3.16 20.49
N GLY A 47 -16.19 3.59 20.16
CA GLY A 47 -16.85 3.21 18.92
C GLY A 47 -16.23 3.97 17.75
N VAL A 48 -16.04 3.32 16.60
CA VAL A 48 -15.51 3.93 15.39
C VAL A 48 -16.47 3.66 14.23
N ASP A 49 -17.12 4.73 13.73
CA ASP A 49 -17.96 4.68 12.53
C ASP A 49 -17.16 5.15 11.32
N VAL A 50 -16.98 4.29 10.31
CA VAL A 50 -16.14 4.55 9.12
C VAL A 50 -17.03 4.98 7.96
N GLY A 51 -16.72 6.12 7.35
CA GLY A 51 -17.60 6.76 6.36
C GLY A 51 -16.93 7.20 5.05
N ILE A 52 -17.78 7.57 4.08
CA ILE A 52 -17.34 8.14 2.79
C ILE A 52 -17.09 9.65 2.93
N ASN A 53 -17.93 10.36 3.69
CA ASN A 53 -17.80 11.81 3.87
C ASN A 53 -16.64 12.16 4.82
N THR A 54 -16.54 11.42 5.93
CA THR A 54 -15.51 11.51 6.97
C THR A 54 -14.88 10.12 7.08
N LEU A 55 -13.55 10.01 7.17
CA LEU A 55 -12.85 8.72 7.20
C LEU A 55 -13.34 7.88 8.37
N ALA A 56 -13.41 8.49 9.55
CA ALA A 56 -13.96 7.87 10.73
C ALA A 56 -14.53 8.93 11.68
N THR A 57 -15.58 8.59 12.41
CA THR A 57 -16.08 9.38 13.54
C THR A 57 -16.10 8.48 14.76
N CYS A 58 -15.47 8.95 15.83
CA CYS A 58 -15.43 8.22 17.08
C CYS A 58 -16.66 8.53 17.95
N SER A 59 -17.01 7.62 18.87
CA SER A 59 -18.16 7.80 19.78
C SER A 59 -18.01 8.98 20.75
N ASP A 60 -16.81 9.54 20.88
CA ASP A 60 -16.54 10.79 21.62
C ASP A 60 -16.71 12.04 20.75
N GLY A 61 -17.19 11.89 19.52
CA GLY A 61 -17.39 12.97 18.55
C GLY A 61 -16.13 13.32 17.74
N THR A 62 -14.97 12.70 17.99
CA THR A 62 -13.73 13.02 17.27
C THR A 62 -13.83 12.61 15.80
N PRO A 63 -13.68 13.53 14.82
CA PRO A 63 -13.72 13.21 13.40
C PRO A 63 -12.32 13.03 12.82
N PHE A 64 -12.19 12.12 11.85
CA PHE A 64 -11.01 11.92 11.02
C PHE A 64 -11.34 12.26 9.57
N ALA A 65 -10.67 13.26 9.01
CA ALA A 65 -10.95 13.73 7.65
C ALA A 65 -10.68 12.64 6.59
N ASN A 66 -11.54 12.53 5.58
CA ASN A 66 -11.28 11.69 4.41
C ASN A 66 -10.42 12.46 3.39
N PRO A 67 -9.18 12.02 3.08
CA PRO A 67 -8.32 12.70 2.12
C PRO A 67 -8.85 12.66 0.67
N LYS A 68 -9.85 11.81 0.36
CA LYS A 68 -10.50 11.70 -0.96
C LYS A 68 -9.50 11.55 -2.12
N ALA A 69 -8.33 10.93 -1.87
CA ALA A 69 -7.23 10.82 -2.82
C ALA A 69 -7.66 10.23 -4.18
N TYR A 70 -8.50 9.18 -4.15
CA TYR A 70 -9.07 8.59 -5.37
C TYR A 70 -9.91 9.57 -6.19
N GLN A 71 -10.76 10.38 -5.55
CA GLN A 71 -11.61 11.34 -6.25
C GLN A 71 -10.76 12.38 -7.01
N GLN A 72 -9.69 12.86 -6.37
CA GLN A 72 -8.73 13.80 -6.97
C GLN A 72 -8.01 13.16 -8.18
N ALA A 73 -7.59 11.90 -8.06
CA ALA A 73 -6.86 11.20 -9.10
C ALA A 73 -7.74 10.64 -10.24
N LYS A 74 -9.05 10.47 -10.01
CA LYS A 74 -9.99 9.78 -10.91
C LYS A 74 -9.94 10.31 -12.34
N LYS A 75 -10.00 11.64 -12.53
CA LYS A 75 -9.96 12.26 -13.87
C LYS A 75 -8.71 11.84 -14.66
N ARG A 76 -7.56 11.81 -13.99
CA ARG A 76 -6.28 11.43 -14.61
C ARG A 76 -6.23 9.92 -14.89
N LEU A 77 -6.66 9.09 -13.95
CA LEU A 77 -6.75 7.64 -14.11
C LEU A 77 -7.63 7.26 -15.30
N THR A 78 -8.86 7.78 -15.37
CA THR A 78 -9.80 7.53 -16.47
C THR A 78 -9.21 7.91 -17.83
N ARG A 79 -8.50 9.05 -17.91
CA ARG A 79 -7.83 9.47 -19.15
C ARG A 79 -6.78 8.45 -19.61
N TYR A 80 -5.97 7.92 -18.70
CA TYR A 80 -4.95 6.93 -19.04
C TYR A 80 -5.54 5.55 -19.33
N GLN A 81 -6.62 5.17 -18.63
CA GLN A 81 -7.37 3.94 -18.92
C GLN A 81 -7.93 3.98 -20.36
N ARG A 82 -8.57 5.09 -20.75
CA ARG A 82 -9.05 5.31 -22.13
C ARG A 82 -7.92 5.22 -23.14
N ARG A 83 -6.74 5.77 -22.84
CA ARG A 83 -5.56 5.67 -23.71
C ARG A 83 -5.11 4.23 -23.90
N VAL A 84 -5.15 3.38 -22.86
CA VAL A 84 -4.83 1.94 -22.98
C VAL A 84 -5.84 1.24 -23.87
N ASN A 85 -7.14 1.46 -23.63
CA ASN A 85 -8.22 0.79 -24.37
C ASN A 85 -8.22 1.13 -25.86
N LYS A 86 -7.84 2.36 -26.23
CA LYS A 86 -7.72 2.80 -27.63
C LYS A 86 -6.52 2.21 -28.39
N LYS A 87 -5.60 1.48 -27.73
CA LYS A 87 -4.44 0.87 -28.39
C LYS A 87 -4.73 -0.58 -28.74
N LYS A 88 -4.25 -1.00 -29.92
CA LYS A 88 -4.35 -2.39 -30.40
C LYS A 88 -3.83 -3.35 -29.33
N PHE A 89 -4.62 -4.38 -29.03
CA PHE A 89 -4.22 -5.45 -28.11
C PHE A 89 -2.88 -6.07 -28.54
N GLY A 90 -2.04 -6.44 -27.58
CA GLY A 90 -0.69 -6.96 -27.84
C GLY A 90 0.35 -5.96 -28.38
N SER A 91 -0.04 -4.76 -28.83
CA SER A 91 0.92 -3.81 -29.41
C SER A 91 1.91 -3.23 -28.39
N PHE A 92 3.12 -2.92 -28.86
CA PHE A 92 4.15 -2.26 -28.04
C PHE A 92 3.68 -0.91 -27.47
N ASN A 93 2.88 -0.17 -28.23
CA ASN A 93 2.29 1.09 -27.79
C ASN A 93 1.27 0.89 -26.66
N ARG A 94 0.52 -0.22 -26.66
CA ARG A 94 -0.36 -0.58 -25.54
C ARG A 94 0.46 -0.94 -24.30
N ALA A 95 1.53 -1.71 -24.44
CA ALA A 95 2.42 -2.03 -23.32
C ALA A 95 3.00 -0.77 -22.66
N LYS A 96 3.48 0.20 -23.44
CA LYS A 96 3.92 1.52 -22.95
C LYS A 96 2.81 2.27 -22.20
N ALA A 97 1.59 2.27 -22.73
CA ALA A 97 0.45 2.93 -22.10
C ALA A 97 0.06 2.27 -20.78
N VAL A 98 0.04 0.93 -20.72
CA VAL A 98 -0.23 0.14 -19.49
C VAL A 98 0.82 0.45 -18.43
N LYS A 99 2.11 0.51 -18.79
CA LYS A 99 3.18 0.85 -17.84
C LYS A 99 2.97 2.24 -17.22
N ARG A 100 2.60 3.24 -18.03
CA ARG A 100 2.29 4.59 -17.54
C ARG A 100 1.06 4.62 -16.62
N LEU A 101 0.02 3.85 -16.98
CA LEU A 101 -1.18 3.70 -16.16
C LEU A 101 -0.85 3.04 -14.81
N ALA A 102 -0.02 1.98 -14.78
CA ALA A 102 0.40 1.33 -13.55
C ALA A 102 1.21 2.26 -12.63
N ILE A 103 2.10 3.08 -13.19
CA ILE A 103 2.83 4.12 -12.43
C ILE A 103 1.87 5.15 -11.83
N LEU A 104 0.79 5.48 -12.52
CA LEU A 104 -0.21 6.41 -12.01
C LEU A 104 -1.05 5.79 -10.90
N HIS A 105 -1.54 4.56 -11.07
CA HIS A 105 -2.30 3.83 -10.04
C HIS A 105 -1.53 3.70 -8.73
N LYS A 106 -0.20 3.57 -8.77
CA LYS A 106 0.63 3.52 -7.57
C LYS A 106 0.50 4.77 -6.67
N LYS A 107 0.15 5.94 -7.24
CA LYS A 107 0.09 7.22 -6.52
C LYS A 107 -1.28 7.53 -5.90
N VAL A 108 -2.22 6.60 -6.01
CA VAL A 108 -3.64 6.77 -5.64
C VAL A 108 -3.97 5.77 -4.55
#